data_AF-A0A8H5ED72-F1
#
_entry.id   AF-A0A8H5ED72-F1
#
_cell.length_a   1.000
_cell.length_b   1.000
_cell.length_c   1.000
_cell.angle_alpha   90.00
_cell.angle_beta   90.00
_cell.angle_gamma   90.00
#
_symmetry.space_group_name_H-M   'P 1'
#
loop_
_entity.id
_entity.type
_entity.pdbx_description
1 polymer ?
#
loop_
_entity_poly.entity_id
_entity_poly.type
_entity_poly.pdbx_seq_one_letter_code
_entity_poly.pdbx_strand_id
1 'polypeptide(L)'
;ANNWFWNFIVSRFTPQMFIKMGYGVYFFFASLMILSATFVFFFIPETKGLPLDTMDRLFEIKPVWKAHGQLSEELTLQEEEFRRNAEGADLSAEKSRAIAEENEQV
;
A
#
# COMPACT_ATOMS: atom_id res chain seq x y z
N ALA A 1 -20.17 4.04 -17.43
CA ALA A 1 -21.07 5.22 -17.55
C ALA A 1 -20.86 6.29 -16.46
N ASN A 2 -20.42 5.96 -15.25
CA ASN A 2 -20.34 6.92 -14.13
C ASN A 2 -19.33 8.07 -14.31
N ASN A 3 -18.20 7.84 -14.99
CA ASN A 3 -17.16 8.86 -15.17
C ASN A 3 -17.67 10.07 -15.98
N TRP A 4 -18.42 9.82 -17.06
CA TRP A 4 -19.02 10.86 -17.90
C TRP A 4 -20.06 11.69 -17.15
N PHE A 5 -20.79 11.06 -16.23
CA PHE A 5 -21.78 11.72 -15.38
C PHE A 5 -21.12 12.73 -14.42
N TRP A 6 -20.03 12.34 -13.74
CA TRP A 6 -19.30 13.25 -12.87
C TRP A 6 -18.65 14.43 -13.62
N ASN A 7 -18.10 14.18 -14.81
CA ASN A 7 -17.57 15.25 -15.66
C ASN A 7 -18.67 16.23 -16.11
N PHE A 8 -19.86 15.74 -16.43
CA PHE A 8 -21.01 16.59 -16.75
C PHE A 8 -21.45 17.45 -15.56
N ILE A 9 -21.54 16.86 -14.36
CA ILE A 9 -21.86 17.59 -13.14
C ILE A 9 -20.82 18.71 -12.91
N VAL A 10 -19.54 18.38 -12.87
CA VAL A 10 -18.49 19.38 -12.57
C VAL A 10 -18.49 20.50 -13.62
N SER A 11 -18.57 20.16 -14.92
CA SER A 11 -18.58 21.15 -15.99
C SER A 11 -19.81 22.05 -15.99
N ARG A 12 -20.98 21.55 -15.55
CA ARG A 12 -22.21 22.34 -15.46
C ARG A 12 -22.30 23.19 -14.19
N PHE A 13 -21.94 22.63 -13.05
CA PHE A 13 -22.07 23.31 -11.75
C PHE A 13 -20.99 24.36 -11.51
N THR A 14 -19.74 24.11 -11.94
CA THR A 14 -18.63 25.05 -11.76
C THR A 14 -18.95 26.47 -12.27
N PRO A 15 -19.37 26.68 -13.54
CA PRO A 15 -19.68 28.03 -14.02
C PRO A 15 -20.91 28.65 -13.34
N GLN A 16 -21.92 27.85 -12.96
CA GLN A 16 -23.11 28.36 -12.25
C GLN A 16 -22.75 28.91 -10.87
N MET A 17 -21.80 28.26 -10.19
CA MET A 17 -21.34 28.71 -8.87
C MET A 17 -20.53 30.01 -8.93
N PHE A 18 -19.67 30.19 -9.94
CA PHE A 18 -18.93 31.43 -10.12
C PHE A 18 -19.86 32.63 -10.34
N ILE A 19 -20.95 32.46 -11.10
CA ILE A 19 -21.91 33.53 -11.39
C ILE A 19 -22.74 33.91 -10.15
N LYS A 20 -23.11 32.94 -9.31
CA LYS A 20 -23.99 33.17 -8.15
C LYS A 20 -23.25 33.60 -6.88
N MET A 21 -22.03 33.07 -6.68
CA MET A 21 -21.36 33.13 -5.38
C MET A 21 -20.07 33.97 -5.39
N GLY A 22 -19.63 34.43 -6.57
CA GLY A 22 -18.45 35.30 -6.71
C GLY A 22 -17.22 34.72 -6.01
N TYR A 23 -16.65 35.47 -5.06
CA TYR A 23 -15.48 35.05 -4.28
C TYR A 23 -15.77 33.90 -3.29
N GLY A 24 -17.03 33.66 -2.94
CA GLY A 24 -17.43 32.57 -2.03
C GLY A 24 -17.16 31.16 -2.60
N VAL A 25 -16.99 31.05 -3.92
CA VAL A 25 -16.68 29.78 -4.60
C VAL A 25 -15.33 29.20 -4.15
N TYR A 26 -14.34 30.04 -3.83
CA TYR A 26 -13.03 29.61 -3.36
C TYR A 26 -13.13 28.93 -1.99
N PHE A 27 -13.93 29.48 -1.08
CA PHE A 27 -14.17 28.88 0.23
C PHE A 27 -14.94 27.56 0.14
N PHE A 28 -15.85 27.44 -0.83
CA PHE A 28 -16.54 26.17 -1.09
C PHE A 28 -15.60 25.07 -1.60
N PHE A 29 -14.73 25.38 -2.56
CA PHE A 29 -13.74 24.40 -3.01
C PHE A 29 -12.72 24.08 -1.91
N ALA A 30 -12.33 25.07 -1.11
CA ALA A 30 -11.46 24.85 0.04
C ALA A 30 -12.08 23.91 1.07
N SER A 31 -13.37 24.05 1.39
CA SER A 31 -14.05 23.14 2.32
C SER A 31 -14.18 21.73 1.76
N LEU A 32 -14.45 21.58 0.46
CA LEU A 32 -14.42 20.28 -0.21
C LEU A 32 -13.03 19.63 -0.18
N MET A 33 -11.96 20.41 -0.35
CA MET A 33 -10.58 19.91 -0.23
C MET A 33 -10.27 19.44 1.19
N ILE A 34 -10.66 20.19 2.22
CA ILE A 34 -10.47 19.80 3.62
C ILE A 34 -11.28 18.53 3.95
N LEU A 35 -12.52 18.44 3.48
CA LEU A 35 -13.36 17.26 3.67
C LEU A 35 -12.76 16.03 2.97
N SER A 36 -12.29 16.20 1.74
CA SER A 36 -11.57 15.14 1.01
C SER A 36 -10.30 14.72 1.72
N ALA A 37 -9.49 15.66 2.21
CA ALA A 37 -8.25 15.35 2.93
C ALA A 37 -8.53 14.60 4.23
N THR A 38 -9.56 15.01 4.97
CA THR A 38 -9.99 14.34 6.20
C THR A 38 -10.46 12.92 5.90
N PHE A 39 -11.28 12.74 4.86
CA PHE A 39 -11.72 11.41 4.44
C PHE A 39 -10.54 10.51 4.06
N VAL A 40 -9.61 11.00 3.24
CA VAL A 40 -8.42 10.25 2.83
C VAL A 40 -7.57 9.87 4.03
N PHE A 41 -7.33 10.80 4.96
CA PHE A 41 -6.52 10.55 6.15
C PHE A 41 -7.10 9.45 7.06
N PHE A 42 -8.43 9.40 7.22
CA PHE A 42 -9.07 8.42 8.09
C PHE A 42 -9.33 7.06 7.41
N PHE A 43 -9.67 7.05 6.12
CA PHE A 43 -10.17 5.85 5.45
C PHE A 43 -9.16 5.18 4.50
N ILE A 44 -8.11 5.88 4.07
CA ILE A 44 -7.15 5.33 3.10
C ILE A 44 -5.80 5.07 3.80
N PRO A 45 -5.39 3.80 3.97
CA PRO A 45 -4.04 3.46 4.43
C PRO A 45 -3.02 3.82 3.35
N GLU A 46 -1.80 4.13 3.77
CA GLU A 46 -0.69 4.37 2.84
C GLU A 46 -0.34 3.07 2.11
N THR A 47 -0.50 3.05 0.78
CA THR A 47 -0.27 1.86 -0.08
C THR A 47 1.10 1.85 -0.76
N LYS A 48 1.92 2.89 -0.54
CA LYS A 48 3.15 3.08 -1.31
C LYS A 48 4.23 2.08 -0.89
N GLY A 49 4.82 1.39 -1.87
CA GLY A 49 5.97 0.49 -1.68
C GLY A 49 5.62 -0.90 -1.14
N LEU A 50 4.33 -1.26 -1.10
CA LEU A 50 3.87 -2.57 -0.66
C LEU A 50 3.56 -3.47 -1.88
N PRO A 51 3.87 -4.78 -1.82
CA PRO A 51 3.46 -5.75 -2.82
C PRO A 51 1.94 -5.81 -2.97
N LEU A 52 1.45 -6.10 -4.18
CA LEU A 52 0.01 -6.23 -4.43
C LEU A 52 -0.62 -7.40 -3.64
N ASP A 53 0.14 -8.47 -3.42
CA ASP A 53 -0.30 -9.66 -2.67
C ASP A 53 -0.61 -9.36 -1.19
N THR A 54 -0.11 -8.24 -0.67
CA THR A 54 -0.28 -7.83 0.73
C THR A 54 -1.32 -6.74 0.90
N MET A 55 -1.95 -6.25 -0.19
CA MET A 55 -2.94 -5.18 -0.14
C MET A 55 -4.19 -5.57 0.64
N ASP A 56 -4.69 -6.80 0.50
CA ASP A 56 -5.86 -7.26 1.25
C ASP A 56 -5.61 -7.19 2.76
N ARG A 57 -4.42 -7.62 3.20
CA ARG A 57 -3.98 -7.52 4.61
C ARG A 57 -3.81 -6.08 5.09
N LEU A 58 -3.36 -5.17 4.23
CA LEU A 58 -3.22 -3.75 4.56
C LEU A 58 -4.57 -3.12 4.95
N PHE A 59 -5.67 -3.52 4.30
CA PHE A 59 -7.01 -3.01 4.60
C PHE A 59 -7.68 -3.73 5.78
N GLU A 60 -7.19 -4.90 6.19
CA GLU A 60 -7.68 -5.63 7.37
C GLU A 60 -7.12 -5.05 8.67
N ILE A 61 -5.90 -4.48 8.65
CA ILE A 61 -5.24 -3.94 9.84
C ILE A 61 -5.90 -2.61 10.24
N LYS A 62 -6.53 -2.61 11.42
CA LYS A 62 -7.06 -1.39 12.07
C LYS A 62 -6.22 -1.08 13.31
N PRO A 63 -5.83 0.19 13.53
CA PRO A 63 -6.22 1.38 12.78
C PRO A 63 -5.38 1.64 11.50
N VAL A 64 -6.03 2.28 10.51
CA VAL A 64 -5.54 2.53 9.15
C VAL A 64 -4.17 3.23 9.10
N TRP A 65 -3.91 4.16 10.04
CA TRP A 65 -2.66 4.93 10.10
C TRP A 65 -1.45 4.13 10.60
N LYS A 66 -1.64 2.93 11.15
CA LYS A 66 -0.57 2.06 11.64
C LYS A 66 -0.24 0.90 10.69
N ALA A 67 -1.14 0.64 9.73
CA ALA A 67 -1.08 -0.54 8.87
C ALA A 67 0.19 -0.60 8.01
N HIS A 68 0.62 0.54 7.44
CA HIS A 68 1.82 0.59 6.59
C HIS A 68 3.09 0.23 7.35
N GLY A 69 3.31 0.84 8.52
CA GLY A 69 4.51 0.59 9.32
C GLY A 69 4.64 -0.89 9.71
N GLN A 70 3.57 -1.49 10.21
CA GLN A 70 3.57 -2.90 10.62
C GLN A 70 3.84 -3.84 9.45
N LEU A 71 3.23 -3.57 8.30
CA LEU A 71 3.36 -4.44 7.13
C LEU A 71 4.73 -4.31 6.48
N SER A 72 5.31 -3.11 6.46
CA SER A 72 6.66 -2.88 5.93
C SER A 72 7.73 -3.62 6.75
N GLU A 73 7.58 -3.63 8.07
CA GLU A 73 8.48 -4.34 8.98
C GLU A 73 8.34 -5.85 8.80
N GLU A 74 7.10 -6.35 8.73
CA GLU A 74 6.83 -7.78 8.51
C GLU A 74 7.38 -8.28 7.16
N LEU A 75 7.26 -7.50 6.09
CA LEU A 75 7.82 -7.84 4.78
C LEU A 75 9.36 -7.91 4.82
N THR A 76 10.00 -6.97 5.52
CA THR A 76 11.46 -6.94 5.66
C THR A 76 11.95 -8.16 6.44
N LEU A 77 11.26 -8.52 7.52
CA LEU A 77 11.55 -9.71 8.31
C LEU A 77 11.33 -10.99 7.49
N GLN A 78 10.26 -11.05 6.70
CA GLN A 78 9.97 -12.20 5.84
C GLN A 78 11.05 -12.40 4.76
N GLU A 79 11.57 -11.31 4.17
CA GLU A 79 12.70 -11.37 3.24
C GLU A 79 13.99 -11.85 3.92
N GLU A 80 14.28 -11.39 5.13
CA GLU A 80 15.43 -11.84 5.92
C GLU A 80 15.33 -13.33 6.29
N GLU A 81 14.16 -13.80 6.73
CA GLU A 81 13.94 -15.22 7.03
C GLU A 81 14.06 -16.08 5.78
N PHE A 82 13.52 -15.64 4.65
CA PHE A 82 13.64 -16.34 3.37
C PHE A 82 15.11 -16.49 2.96
N ARG A 83 15.90 -15.42 3.06
CA ARG A 83 17.35 -15.46 2.80
C ARG A 83 18.09 -16.43 3.73
N ARG A 84 17.82 -16.36 5.03
CA ARG A 84 18.45 -17.25 6.02
C ARG A 84 18.14 -18.72 5.76
N ASN A 85 16.89 -19.04 5.45
CA ASN A 85 16.46 -20.41 5.18
C ASN A 85 17.09 -20.95 3.88
N ALA A 86 17.25 -20.12 2.85
CA ALA A 86 17.93 -20.50 1.62
C ALA A 86 19.42 -20.81 1.86
N GLU A 87 20.12 -19.95 2.60
CA GLU A 87 21.54 -20.17 2.97
C GLU A 87 21.71 -21.44 3.83
N GLY A 88 20.81 -21.70 4.78
CA GLY A 88 20.84 -22.91 5.61
C GLY A 88 20.58 -24.19 4.82
N ALA A 89 19.68 -24.16 3.84
CA ALA A 89 19.39 -25.31 2.97
C ALA A 89 20.59 -25.66 2.08
N ASP A 90 21.28 -24.64 1.54
CA ASP A 90 22.46 -24.82 0.69
C ASP A 90 23.63 -25.45 1.47
N LEU A 91 23.93 -24.91 2.67
CA LEU A 91 24.94 -25.48 3.57
C LEU A 91 24.61 -26.94 3.93
N SER A 92 23.35 -27.22 4.28
CA SER A 92 22.94 -28.59 4.61
C SER A 92 23.13 -29.55 3.43
N ALA A 93 22.86 -29.10 2.21
CA ALA A 93 23.08 -29.89 1.00
C ALA A 93 24.57 -30.12 0.74
N GLU A 94 25.40 -29.08 0.90
CA GLU A 94 26.85 -29.16 0.71
C GLU A 94 27.51 -30.10 1.73
N LYS A 95 27.15 -29.98 3.02
CA LYS A 95 27.64 -30.86 4.08
C LYS A 95 27.25 -32.32 3.84
N SER A 96 26.04 -32.57 3.34
CA SER A 96 25.58 -33.93 3.04
C SER A 96 26.36 -34.55 1.88
N ARG A 97 26.71 -33.76 0.85
CA ARG A 97 27.55 -34.20 -0.27
C ARG A 97 28.98 -34.49 0.16
N ALA A 98 29.58 -33.60 0.97
CA ALA A 98 30.93 -33.81 1.50
C ALA A 98 31.02 -35.08 2.36
N ILE A 99 30.01 -35.36 3.21
CA ILE A 99 29.96 -36.60 4.00
C ILE A 99 29.79 -37.84 3.11
N ALA A 100 29.04 -37.74 2.02
CA ALA A 100 28.90 -38.84 1.07
C ALA A 100 30.22 -39.14 0.36
N GLU A 101 30.95 -38.11 -0.06
CA GLU A 101 32.28 -38.23 -0.67
C GLU A 101 33.32 -38.77 0.33
N GLU A 102 33.27 -38.34 1.59
CA GLU A 102 34.16 -38.84 2.66
C GLU A 102 33.93 -40.32 2.96
N ASN A 103 32.68 -40.78 3.01
CA ASN A 103 32.35 -42.19 3.24
C ASN A 103 32.65 -43.10 2.05
N GLU A 104 32.75 -42.56 0.83
CA GLU A 104 33.08 -43.34 -0.38
C GLU A 104 34.61 -43.52 -0.55
N GLN A 105 35.41 -42.72 0.16
CA GLN A 105 36.88 -42.81 0.16
C GLN A 105 37.47 -43.72 1.25
N VAL A 106 36.64 -44.27 2.15
CA VAL A 106 37.02 -45.20 3.23
C VAL A 106 36.61 -46.62 2.90
#